data_AF-A0A7D6EQ41-F1
#
_entry.id   AF-A0A7D6EQ41-F1
#
_cell.length_a   1.000
_cell.length_b   1.000
_cell.length_c   1.000
_cell.angle_alpha   90.00
_cell.angle_beta   90.00
_cell.angle_gamma   90.00
#
_symmetry.space_group_name_H-M   'P 1'
#
loop_
_entity.id
_entity.type
_entity.pdbx_description
1 polymer ?
#
loop_
_entity_poly.entity_id
_entity_poly.type
_entity_poly.pdbx_seq_one_letter_code
_entity_poly.pdbx_strand_id
1 'polypeptide(L)'
;MNRINEFNRRIAEKITSFVSTMWCAYIFAALALISLPAAIKTGDVVVIVAWIAQTFLQLVLLSIIMVGQQVSSRSVEEMIKETHTASLGEFELAKEARKIADQELKELKEIAAEIHRVIRDIEGKK
;
A
#
# COMPACT_ATOMS: atom_id res chain seq x y z
N MET A 1 2.91 29.79 1.01
CA MET A 1 2.62 28.79 -0.03
C MET A 1 2.26 27.40 0.53
N ASN A 2 2.99 26.87 1.54
CA ASN A 2 2.78 25.49 2.03
C ASN A 2 1.39 25.20 2.63
N ARG A 3 0.81 26.13 3.41
CA ARG A 3 -0.49 25.91 4.08
C ARG A 3 -1.67 25.78 3.10
N ILE A 4 -1.63 26.50 1.97
CA ILE A 4 -2.66 26.43 0.92
C ILE A 4 -2.56 25.10 0.17
N ASN A 5 -1.33 24.66 -0.15
CA ASN A 5 -1.11 23.38 -0.82
C ASN A 5 -1.53 22.19 0.06
N GLU A 6 -1.23 22.23 1.36
CA GLU A 6 -1.69 21.19 2.31
C GLU A 6 -3.22 21.19 2.48
N PHE A 7 -3.85 22.35 2.50
CA PHE A 7 -5.29 22.46 2.55
C PHE A 7 -5.95 21.89 1.29
N ASN A 8 -5.45 22.28 0.11
CA ASN A 8 -5.93 21.76 -1.18
C ASN A 8 -5.72 20.25 -1.27
N ARG A 9 -4.59 19.73 -0.79
CA ARG A 9 -4.31 18.29 -0.76
C ARG A 9 -5.32 17.57 0.14
N ARG A 10 -5.57 18.06 1.36
CA ARG A 10 -6.55 17.46 2.27
C ARG A 10 -7.97 17.46 1.70
N ILE A 11 -8.36 18.53 1.00
CA ILE A 11 -9.65 18.58 0.32
C ILE A 11 -9.70 17.57 -0.83
N ALA A 12 -8.68 17.54 -1.67
CA ALA A 12 -8.60 16.62 -2.80
C ALA A 12 -8.63 15.15 -2.34
N GLU A 13 -7.91 14.81 -1.28
CA GLU A 13 -7.93 13.48 -0.65
C GLU A 13 -9.33 13.14 -0.14
N LYS A 14 -10.01 14.08 0.51
CA LYS A 14 -11.35 13.86 1.07
C LYS A 14 -12.42 13.69 0.00
N ILE A 15 -12.38 14.50 -1.07
CA ILE A 15 -13.27 14.37 -2.22
C ILE A 15 -13.00 13.05 -2.93
N THR A 16 -11.73 12.74 -3.24
CA THR A 16 -11.37 11.49 -3.92
C THR A 16 -11.77 10.28 -3.10
N SER A 17 -11.56 10.30 -1.77
CA SER A 17 -11.98 9.23 -0.86
C SER A 17 -13.49 9.01 -0.89
N PHE A 18 -14.28 10.08 -1.01
CA PHE A 18 -15.74 9.97 -1.13
C PHE A 18 -16.19 9.45 -2.51
N VAL A 19 -15.62 10.01 -3.59
CA VAL A 19 -15.96 9.65 -4.98
C VAL A 19 -15.52 8.23 -5.35
N SER A 20 -14.44 7.73 -4.73
CA SER A 20 -13.95 6.36 -4.89
C SER A 20 -14.77 5.30 -4.13
N THR A 21 -15.88 5.68 -3.49
CA THR A 21 -16.83 4.72 -2.93
C THR A 21 -17.89 4.30 -3.95
N MET A 22 -18.43 3.08 -3.81
CA MET A 22 -19.55 2.59 -4.64
C MET A 22 -20.78 3.53 -4.62
N TRP A 23 -20.94 4.32 -3.56
CA TRP A 23 -21.99 5.32 -3.44
C TRP A 23 -21.98 6.36 -4.57
N CYS A 24 -20.80 6.73 -5.07
CA CYS A 24 -20.70 7.67 -6.18
C CYS A 24 -21.36 7.10 -7.44
N ALA A 25 -21.13 5.82 -7.75
CA ALA A 25 -21.75 5.15 -8.88
C ALA A 25 -23.28 5.15 -8.80
N TYR A 26 -23.85 4.95 -7.60
CA TYR A 26 -25.30 5.02 -7.39
C TYR A 26 -25.87 6.42 -7.57
N ILE A 27 -25.21 7.45 -7.02
CA ILE A 27 -25.61 8.85 -7.19
C ILE A 27 -25.56 9.24 -8.66
N PHE A 28 -24.50 8.85 -9.35
CA PHE A 28 -24.29 9.10 -10.76
C PHE A 28 -25.30 8.40 -11.67
N ALA A 29 -25.64 7.15 -11.37
CA ALA A 29 -26.73 6.45 -12.03
C ALA A 29 -28.08 7.16 -11.81
N ALA A 30 -28.35 7.61 -10.58
CA ALA A 30 -29.58 8.36 -10.27
C ALA A 30 -29.63 9.71 -11.00
N LEU A 31 -28.53 10.45 -11.04
CA LEU A 31 -28.42 11.71 -11.79
C LEU A 31 -28.61 11.51 -13.28
N ALA A 32 -28.03 10.45 -13.85
CA ALA A 32 -28.27 10.11 -15.25
C ALA A 32 -29.78 9.87 -15.48
N LEU A 33 -30.44 9.06 -14.67
CA LEU A 33 -31.88 8.76 -14.81
C LEU A 33 -32.79 10.00 -14.86
N ILE A 34 -32.40 11.14 -14.26
CA ILE A 34 -33.16 12.41 -14.37
C ILE A 34 -33.25 12.90 -15.82
N SER A 35 -32.24 12.64 -16.65
CA SER A 35 -32.17 13.04 -18.06
C SER A 35 -32.77 12.02 -19.03
N LEU A 36 -33.06 10.80 -18.58
CA LEU A 36 -33.71 9.74 -19.37
C LEU A 36 -35.06 10.17 -19.99
N PRO A 37 -35.98 10.86 -19.28
CA PRO A 37 -37.27 11.26 -19.84
C PRO A 37 -37.12 12.22 -21.01
N ALA A 38 -36.08 13.06 -21.01
CA ALA A 38 -35.80 13.98 -22.10
C ALA A 38 -35.33 13.23 -23.35
N ALA A 39 -34.48 12.21 -23.20
CA ALA A 39 -34.02 11.38 -24.31
C ALA A 39 -35.16 10.56 -24.94
N ILE A 40 -36.06 10.00 -24.12
CA ILE A 40 -37.21 9.21 -24.61
C ILE A 40 -38.21 10.09 -25.36
N LYS A 41 -38.45 11.32 -24.90
CA LYS A 41 -39.37 12.27 -25.55
C LYS A 41 -38.96 12.62 -26.98
N THR A 42 -37.69 12.46 -27.34
CA THR A 42 -37.20 12.69 -28.69
C THR A 42 -37.75 11.68 -29.70
N GLY A 43 -38.14 10.46 -29.27
CA GLY A 43 -38.69 9.41 -30.14
C GLY A 43 -37.67 8.78 -31.11
N ASP A 44 -36.44 9.28 -31.14
CA ASP A 44 -35.35 8.78 -31.98
C ASP A 44 -34.53 7.73 -31.22
N VAL A 45 -34.48 6.51 -31.79
CA VAL A 45 -33.70 5.38 -31.26
C VAL A 45 -32.22 5.73 -31.16
N VAL A 46 -31.67 6.49 -32.11
CA VAL A 46 -30.25 6.88 -32.11
C VAL A 46 -29.95 7.75 -30.89
N VAL A 47 -30.84 8.68 -30.55
CA VAL A 47 -30.68 9.57 -29.39
C VAL A 47 -30.74 8.79 -28.07
N ILE A 48 -31.63 7.80 -27.98
CA ILE A 48 -31.74 6.94 -26.78
C ILE A 48 -30.46 6.10 -26.61
N VAL A 49 -29.97 5.46 -27.68
CA VAL A 49 -28.74 4.67 -27.64
C VAL A 49 -27.53 5.55 -27.29
N ALA A 50 -27.44 6.74 -27.90
CA ALA A 50 -26.38 7.70 -27.60
C ALA A 50 -26.41 8.12 -26.13
N TRP A 51 -27.59 8.39 -25.57
CA TRP A 51 -27.75 8.73 -24.17
C TRP A 51 -27.30 7.59 -23.22
N ILE A 52 -27.63 6.33 -23.54
CA ILE A 52 -27.19 5.17 -22.75
C ILE A 52 -25.67 5.04 -22.82
N ALA A 53 -25.09 5.05 -24.02
CA ALA A 53 -23.66 4.83 -24.21
C ALA A 53 -22.79 5.97 -23.66
N GLN A 54 -23.25 7.21 -23.81
CA GLN A 54 -22.51 8.39 -23.43
C GLN A 54 -22.92 8.87 -22.04
N THR A 55 -24.13 9.38 -21.84
CA THR A 55 -24.52 10.00 -20.57
C THR A 55 -24.58 9.03 -19.41
N PHE A 56 -25.15 7.83 -19.62
CA PHE A 56 -25.29 6.85 -18.54
C PHE A 56 -23.99 6.06 -18.33
N LEU A 57 -23.56 5.29 -19.33
CA LEU A 57 -22.43 4.39 -19.20
C LEU A 57 -21.13 5.15 -18.91
N GLN A 58 -20.82 6.26 -19.58
CA GLN A 58 -19.57 6.98 -19.33
C GLN A 58 -19.48 7.51 -17.89
N LEU A 59 -20.56 8.09 -17.40
CA LEU A 59 -20.62 8.74 -16.09
C LEU A 59 -20.52 7.69 -14.97
N VAL A 60 -21.23 6.56 -15.12
CA VAL A 60 -21.17 5.43 -14.18
C VAL A 60 -19.82 4.70 -14.27
N LEU A 61 -19.32 4.40 -15.48
CA LEU A 61 -18.04 3.71 -15.68
C LEU A 61 -16.87 4.49 -15.06
N LEU A 62 -16.84 5.81 -15.20
CA LEU A 62 -15.78 6.63 -14.60
C LEU A 62 -15.72 6.47 -13.08
N SER A 63 -16.89 6.46 -12.41
CA SER A 63 -16.95 6.22 -10.96
C SER A 63 -16.53 4.80 -10.57
N ILE A 64 -17.01 3.77 -11.30
CA ILE A 64 -16.68 2.36 -11.04
C ILE A 64 -15.18 2.10 -11.22
N ILE A 65 -14.56 2.67 -12.26
CA ILE A 65 -13.12 2.56 -12.50
C ILE A 65 -12.35 3.11 -11.29
N MET A 66 -12.76 4.27 -10.76
CA MET A 66 -12.11 4.88 -9.59
C MET A 66 -12.24 4.00 -8.33
N VAL A 67 -13.41 3.40 -8.09
CA VAL A 67 -13.60 2.44 -6.98
C VAL A 67 -12.72 1.22 -7.16
N GLY A 68 -12.68 0.64 -8.37
CA GLY A 68 -11.85 -0.52 -8.68
C GLY A 68 -10.37 -0.26 -8.44
N GLN A 69 -9.88 0.93 -8.85
CA GLN A 69 -8.51 1.37 -8.58
C GLN A 69 -8.24 1.49 -7.08
N GLN A 70 -9.15 2.09 -6.30
CA GLN A 70 -8.97 2.22 -4.85
C GLN A 70 -8.92 0.85 -4.15
N VAL A 71 -9.82 -0.07 -4.49
CA VAL A 71 -9.83 -1.43 -3.91
C VAL A 71 -8.53 -2.15 -4.21
N SER A 72 -8.04 -2.07 -5.45
CA SER A 72 -6.75 -2.65 -5.84
C SER A 72 -5.59 -2.03 -5.06
N SER A 73 -5.58 -0.70 -4.87
CA SER A 73 -4.53 -0.01 -4.12
C SER A 73 -4.51 -0.41 -2.65
N ARG A 74 -5.67 -0.60 -2.01
CA ARG A 74 -5.75 -1.04 -0.61
C ARG A 74 -5.15 -2.43 -0.39
N SER A 75 -5.42 -3.36 -1.29
CA SER A 75 -4.84 -4.72 -1.22
C SER A 75 -3.31 -4.68 -1.36
N VAL A 76 -2.79 -3.83 -2.25
CA VAL A 76 -1.34 -3.61 -2.39
C VAL A 76 -0.75 -2.98 -1.13
N GLU A 77 -1.43 -1.98 -0.55
CA GLU A 77 -0.98 -1.33 0.69
C GLU A 77 -0.94 -2.30 1.88
N GLU A 78 -1.94 -3.18 2.00
CA GLU A 78 -1.97 -4.24 3.01
C GLU A 78 -0.80 -5.22 2.84
N MET A 79 -0.54 -5.68 1.61
CA MET A 79 0.60 -6.54 1.30
C MET A 79 1.94 -5.86 1.60
N ILE A 80 2.08 -4.57 1.28
CA ILE A 80 3.28 -3.78 1.62
C ILE A 80 3.46 -3.71 3.13
N LYS A 81 2.37 -3.46 3.87
CA LYS A 81 2.42 -3.38 5.33
C LYS A 81 2.84 -4.71 5.95
N GLU A 82 2.25 -5.82 5.50
CA GLU A 82 2.61 -7.16 5.96
C GLU A 82 4.08 -7.49 5.66
N THR A 83 4.51 -7.27 4.42
CA THR A 83 5.90 -7.51 4.00
C THR A 83 6.88 -6.64 4.79
N HIS A 84 6.56 -5.36 4.99
CA HIS A 84 7.38 -4.45 5.79
C HIS A 84 7.51 -4.91 7.24
N THR A 85 6.40 -5.35 7.86
CA THR A 85 6.43 -5.91 9.21
C THR A 85 7.24 -7.21 9.28
N ALA A 86 7.10 -8.09 8.29
CA ALA A 86 7.89 -9.32 8.21
C ALA A 86 9.39 -9.02 8.08
N SER A 87 9.78 -8.11 7.19
CA SER A 87 11.19 -7.70 7.01
C SER A 87 11.79 -7.09 8.27
N LEU A 88 11.02 -6.31 9.03
CA LEU A 88 11.49 -5.80 10.33
C LEU A 88 11.70 -6.92 11.35
N GLY A 89 10.82 -7.92 11.38
CA GLY A 89 10.98 -9.10 12.23
C GLY A 89 12.25 -9.88 11.89
N GLU A 90 12.49 -10.15 10.61
CA GLU A 90 13.72 -10.80 10.13
C GLU A 90 14.98 -9.97 10.48
N PHE A 91 14.91 -8.65 10.35
CA PHE A 91 16.02 -7.77 10.67
C PHE A 91 16.38 -7.83 12.16
N GLU A 92 15.40 -7.81 13.06
CA GLU A 92 15.67 -7.93 14.50
C GLU A 92 16.23 -9.32 14.85
N LEU A 93 15.71 -10.40 14.26
CA LEU A 93 16.29 -11.74 14.42
C LEU A 93 17.74 -11.81 13.93
N ALA A 94 18.05 -11.22 12.77
CA ALA A 94 19.41 -11.16 12.25
C ALA A 94 20.35 -10.36 13.17
N LYS A 95 19.85 -9.29 13.78
CA LYS A 95 20.59 -8.46 14.74
C LYS A 95 20.87 -9.22 16.05
N GLU A 96 19.92 -10.03 16.52
CA GLU A 96 20.12 -10.92 17.67
C GLU A 96 21.13 -12.03 17.37
N ALA A 97 21.00 -12.70 16.23
CA ALA A 97 21.96 -13.71 15.79
C ALA A 97 23.38 -13.15 15.68
N ARG A 98 23.53 -11.92 15.16
CA ARG A 98 24.82 -11.22 15.10
C ARG A 98 25.38 -10.93 16.49
N LYS A 99 24.56 -10.49 17.45
CA LYS A 99 25.02 -10.27 18.83
C LYS A 99 25.54 -11.56 19.47
N ILE A 100 24.84 -12.67 19.27
CA ILE A 100 25.27 -13.98 19.78
C ILE A 100 26.59 -14.38 19.11
N ALA A 101 26.70 -14.25 17.79
CA ALA A 101 27.95 -14.54 17.09
C ALA A 101 29.14 -13.68 17.57
N ASP A 102 28.91 -12.40 17.87
CA ASP A 102 29.94 -11.52 18.46
C ASP A 102 30.36 -11.98 19.87
N GLN A 103 29.42 -12.53 20.66
CA GLN A 103 29.69 -13.11 21.98
C GLN A 103 30.53 -14.39 21.87
N GLU A 104 30.11 -15.32 21.02
CA GLU A 104 30.82 -16.58 20.73
C GLU A 104 32.25 -16.32 20.25
N LEU A 105 32.44 -15.33 19.36
CA LEU A 105 33.77 -14.92 18.90
C LEU A 105 34.67 -14.39 20.01
N LYS A 106 34.10 -13.75 21.03
CA LYS A 106 34.85 -13.26 22.18
C LYS A 106 35.31 -14.42 23.07
N GLU A 107 34.42 -15.37 23.35
CA GLU A 107 34.74 -16.56 24.14
C GLU A 107 35.80 -17.43 23.44
N LEU A 108 35.67 -17.62 22.12
CA LEU A 108 36.65 -18.36 21.33
C LEU A 108 38.05 -17.73 21.40
N LYS A 109 38.14 -16.39 21.42
CA LYS A 109 39.41 -15.66 21.57
C LYS A 109 40.02 -15.84 22.96
N GLU A 110 39.21 -15.86 24.01
CA GLU A 110 39.67 -16.09 25.38
C GLU A 110 40.24 -17.51 25.52
N ILE A 111 39.52 -18.53 25.03
CA ILE A 111 39.98 -19.92 25.01
C ILE A 111 41.28 -20.06 24.20
N ALA A 112 41.35 -19.45 23.02
CA ALA A 112 42.55 -19.48 22.19
C ALA A 112 43.76 -18.83 22.89
N ALA A 113 43.55 -17.72 23.59
CA ALA A 113 44.60 -17.07 24.37
C ALA A 113 45.08 -17.93 25.55
N GLU A 114 44.16 -18.62 26.22
CA GLU A 114 44.47 -19.52 27.33
C GLU A 114 45.25 -20.75 26.87
N ILE A 115 44.83 -21.40 25.78
CA ILE A 115 45.58 -22.49 25.13
C ILE A 115 47.00 -22.01 24.79
N HIS A 116 47.15 -20.83 24.21
CA HIS A 116 48.45 -20.28 23.84
C HIS A 116 49.34 -20.01 25.05
N ARG A 117 48.76 -19.62 26.19
CA ARG A 117 49.49 -19.43 27.45
C ARG A 117 49.96 -20.78 28.01
N VAL A 118 49.08 -21.79 28.03
CA VAL A 118 49.40 -23.16 28.49
C VAL A 118 50.52 -23.79 27.66
N ILE A 119 50.50 -23.64 26.33
CA ILE A 119 51.58 -24.14 25.46
C ILE A 119 52.92 -23.51 25.84
N ARG A 120 52.94 -22.20 26.07
CA ARG A 120 54.16 -21.46 26.42
C ARG A 120 54.72 -21.87 27.78
N ASP A 121 53.85 -22.11 28.77
CA ASP A 121 54.25 -22.57 30.10
C ASP A 121 54.83 -23.99 30.08
N ILE A 122 54.38 -24.85 29.16
CA ILE A 122 54.94 -26.19 28.93
C ILE A 122 56.32 -26.10 28.25
N GLU A 123 56.48 -25.21 27.26
CA GLU A 123 57.77 -25.01 26.57
C GLU A 123 58.84 -24.40 27.47
N GLY A 124 58.49 -23.46 28.35
CA GLY A 124 59.43 -22.81 29.28
C GLY A 124 59.89 -23.67 30.46
N LYS A 125 59.29 -24.85 30.66
CA LYS A 125 59.67 -25.83 31.71
C LYS A 125 60.61 -26.92 31.21
N LYS A 126 61.03 -26.90 29.95
CA LYS A 126 62.15 -27.70 29.43
C LYS A 126 63.46 -26.94 29.54
#